data_AF-A0A6B3HXR9-F1
#
_entry.id   AF-A0A6B3HXR9-F1
#
_cell.length_a   1.000
_cell.length_b   1.000
_cell.length_c   1.000
_cell.angle_alpha   90.00
_cell.angle_beta   90.00
_cell.angle_gamma   90.00
#
_symmetry.space_group_name_H-M   'P 1'
#
loop_
_entity.id
_entity.type
_entity.pdbx_description
1 polymer ?
#
loop_
_entity_poly.entity_id
_entity_poly.type
_entity_poly.pdbx_seq_one_letter_code
_entity_poly.pdbx_strand_id
1 'polypeptide(L)'
;ASRTALSMARRQALPQHFGHISPRFRTPDVSTWWVAGIAIAWYLIVNQISTNALFDSLTALSLLIAFYYALTGVACAVYYRRHLTESVRNFLLIGLGPVVGAGLLAWLLVRSVIDMSDPANSYSGTSWFGLGPPLVIGIVISLVGVVLMVVWRLRDAVFWQERPSVADPELVHAPARKER
;
A
#
# COMPACT_ATOMS: atom_id res chain seq x y z
N ALA A 1 -8.34 3.48 3.15
CA ALA A 1 -8.14 2.27 3.99
C ALA A 1 -9.37 1.37 4.01
N SER A 2 -10.51 1.79 4.58
CA SER A 2 -11.67 0.89 4.79
C SER A 2 -12.26 0.29 3.51
N ARG A 3 -12.31 1.06 2.40
CA ARG A 3 -12.76 0.54 1.09
C ARG A 3 -11.75 -0.43 0.46
N THR A 4 -10.46 -0.22 0.69
CA THR A 4 -9.40 -1.15 0.25
C THR A 4 -9.53 -2.47 1.00
N ALA A 5 -9.73 -2.42 2.32
CA ALA A 5 -9.97 -3.59 3.15
C ALA A 5 -11.25 -4.34 2.73
N LEU A 6 -12.34 -3.63 2.44
CA LEU A 6 -13.56 -4.21 1.86
C LEU A 6 -13.28 -4.95 0.53
N SER A 7 -12.56 -4.30 -0.39
CA SER A 7 -12.22 -4.91 -1.69
C SER A 7 -11.37 -6.18 -1.53
N MET A 8 -10.35 -6.12 -0.66
CA MET A 8 -9.50 -7.26 -0.32
C MET A 8 -10.30 -8.40 0.34
N ALA A 9 -11.19 -8.09 1.27
CA ALA A 9 -12.04 -9.08 1.93
C ALA A 9 -13.00 -9.77 0.95
N ARG A 10 -13.52 -9.03 -0.05
CA ARG A 10 -14.37 -9.61 -1.11
C ARG A 10 -13.61 -10.59 -2.00
N ARG A 11 -12.29 -10.41 -2.18
CA ARG A 11 -11.42 -11.34 -2.89
C ARG A 11 -10.68 -12.32 -1.97
N GLN A 12 -11.14 -12.46 -0.72
CA GLN A 12 -10.55 -13.37 0.29
C GLN A 12 -9.05 -13.12 0.57
N ALA A 13 -8.54 -11.93 0.26
CA ALA A 13 -7.21 -11.47 0.64
C ALA A 13 -7.15 -11.00 2.11
N LEU A 14 -8.30 -10.85 2.77
CA LEU A 14 -8.48 -10.53 4.18
C LEU A 14 -9.70 -11.29 4.74
N PRO A 15 -9.84 -11.42 6.08
CA PRO A 15 -11.00 -12.05 6.69
C PRO A 15 -12.33 -11.45 6.20
N GLN A 16 -13.33 -12.30 5.95
CA GLN A 16 -14.64 -11.89 5.42
C GLN A 16 -15.35 -10.84 6.30
N HIS A 17 -15.04 -10.78 7.60
CA HIS A 17 -15.56 -9.78 8.54
C HIS A 17 -15.26 -8.33 8.10
N PHE A 18 -14.12 -8.06 7.45
CA PHE A 18 -13.80 -6.74 6.90
C PHE A 18 -14.68 -6.38 5.70
N GLY A 19 -15.35 -7.37 5.12
CA GLY A 19 -16.27 -7.23 3.99
C GLY A 19 -17.71 -6.87 4.38
N HIS A 20 -18.04 -6.80 5.68
CA HIS A 20 -19.38 -6.44 6.13
C HIS A 20 -19.72 -5.00 5.75
N ILE A 21 -20.95 -4.79 5.26
CA ILE A 21 -21.48 -3.48 4.84
C ILE A 21 -22.70 -3.17 5.69
N SER A 22 -22.71 -2.00 6.33
CA SER A 22 -23.86 -1.54 7.10
C SER A 22 -25.10 -1.36 6.19
N PRO A 23 -26.26 -1.96 6.53
CA PRO A 23 -27.47 -1.84 5.72
C PRO A 23 -28.03 -0.40 5.69
N ARG A 24 -27.75 0.40 6.72
CA ARG A 24 -28.23 1.79 6.84
C ARG A 24 -27.38 2.78 6.06
N PHE A 25 -26.05 2.68 6.15
CA PHE A 25 -25.13 3.68 5.59
C PHE A 25 -24.40 3.22 4.32
N ARG A 26 -24.54 1.94 3.93
CA ARG A 26 -23.86 1.34 2.76
C ARG A 26 -22.34 1.53 2.80
N THR A 27 -21.76 1.58 3.99
CA THR A 27 -20.32 1.71 4.24
C THR A 27 -19.79 0.46 4.93
N PRO A 28 -18.49 0.13 4.74
CA PRO A 28 -17.86 -0.97 5.45
C PRO A 28 -17.59 -0.56 6.89
N ASP A 29 -18.57 -0.76 7.77
CA ASP A 29 -18.59 -0.32 9.16
C ASP A 29 -17.51 -1.01 9.99
N VAL A 30 -17.37 -2.34 9.87
CA VAL A 30 -16.34 -3.11 10.57
C VAL A 30 -14.94 -2.60 10.20
N SER A 31 -14.65 -2.47 8.91
CA SER A 31 -13.37 -1.94 8.44
C SER A 31 -13.14 -0.49 8.90
N THR A 32 -14.19 0.31 9.01
CA THR A 32 -14.08 1.71 9.45
C THR A 32 -13.71 1.80 10.93
N TRP A 33 -14.33 1.01 11.79
CA TRP A 33 -14.00 0.96 13.21
C TRP A 33 -12.58 0.43 13.46
N TRP A 34 -12.15 -0.60 12.72
CA TRP A 34 -10.78 -1.08 12.79
C TRP A 34 -9.75 -0.01 12.38
N VAL A 35 -9.99 0.67 11.25
CA VAL A 35 -9.12 1.76 10.79
C VAL A 35 -9.07 2.90 11.81
N ALA A 36 -10.21 3.30 12.38
CA ALA A 36 -10.27 4.35 13.40
C ALA A 36 -9.51 3.94 14.67
N GLY A 37 -9.70 2.71 15.15
CA GLY A 37 -8.97 2.20 16.32
C GLY A 37 -7.47 2.15 16.11
N ILE A 38 -7.01 1.67 14.95
CA ILE A 38 -5.58 1.64 14.61
C ILE A 38 -5.02 3.06 14.52
N ALA A 39 -5.75 4.00 13.91
CA ALA A 39 -5.30 5.39 13.79
C ALA A 39 -5.17 6.08 15.17
N ILE A 40 -6.13 5.86 16.08
CA ILE A 40 -6.08 6.39 17.44
C ILE A 40 -4.91 5.78 18.21
N ALA A 41 -4.76 4.46 18.18
CA ALA A 41 -3.66 3.77 18.84
C ALA A 41 -2.30 4.25 18.32
N TRP A 42 -2.16 4.37 16.99
CA TRP A 42 -0.97 4.90 16.35
C TRP A 42 -0.65 6.32 16.83
N TYR A 43 -1.63 7.22 16.79
CA TYR A 43 -1.45 8.60 17.22
C TYR A 43 -0.99 8.68 18.68
N LEU A 44 -1.64 7.95 19.59
CA LEU A 44 -1.27 7.94 21.00
C LEU A 44 0.15 7.40 21.22
N ILE A 45 0.54 6.33 20.52
CA ILE A 45 1.88 5.74 20.66
C ILE A 45 2.94 6.72 20.17
N VAL A 46 2.80 7.25 18.95
CA VAL A 46 3.83 8.12 18.36
C VAL A 46 3.93 9.46 19.10
N ASN A 47 2.80 10.00 19.56
CA ASN A 47 2.77 11.25 20.35
C ASN A 47 3.53 11.14 21.68
N GLN A 48 3.56 9.95 22.30
CA GLN A 48 4.31 9.75 23.54
C GLN A 48 5.82 9.61 23.33
N ILE A 49 6.27 9.19 22.14
CA ILE A 49 7.67 8.83 21.88
C ILE A 49 8.42 9.96 21.13
N SER A 50 7.73 10.73 20.28
CA SER A 50 8.36 11.75 19.46
C SER A 50 7.90 13.17 19.80
N THR A 51 8.86 14.05 20.06
CA THR A 51 8.68 15.50 20.17
C THR A 51 8.13 16.11 18.87
N ASN A 52 8.35 15.46 17.72
CA ASN A 52 7.88 15.85 16.38
C ASN A 52 7.09 14.72 15.70
N ALA A 53 6.22 14.04 16.45
CA ALA A 53 5.45 12.87 16.01
C ALA A 53 4.77 13.01 14.63
N LEU A 54 4.26 14.21 14.33
CA LEU A 54 3.61 14.50 13.05
C LEU A 54 4.61 14.46 11.89
N PHE A 55 5.76 15.12 12.03
CA PHE A 55 6.77 15.17 10.97
C PHE A 55 7.41 13.80 10.73
N ASP A 56 7.65 13.04 11.80
CA ASP A 56 8.17 11.68 11.68
C ASP A 56 7.19 10.76 10.94
N SER A 57 5.90 10.88 11.26
CA SER A 57 4.83 10.12 10.61
C SER A 57 4.66 10.50 9.13
N LEU A 58 4.73 11.80 8.80
CA LEU A 58 4.63 12.25 7.40
C LEU A 58 5.82 11.77 6.56
N THR A 59 7.03 11.86 7.12
CA THR A 59 8.22 11.40 6.41
C THR A 59 8.20 9.88 6.21
N ALA A 60 7.78 9.14 7.24
CA ALA A 60 7.60 7.68 7.13
C ALA A 60 6.50 7.30 6.13
N LEU A 61 5.37 8.03 6.12
CA LEU A 61 4.31 7.84 5.14
C LEU A 61 4.84 8.07 3.71
N SER A 62 5.66 9.09 3.51
CA SER A 62 6.27 9.39 2.20
C SER A 62 7.19 8.27 1.74
N LEU A 63 7.99 7.70 2.65
CA LEU A 63 8.81 6.52 2.41
C LEU A 63 7.96 5.31 1.99
N LEU A 64 6.87 5.03 2.72
CA LEU A 64 5.95 3.94 2.41
C LEU A 64 5.23 4.14 1.07
N ILE A 65 4.85 5.38 0.74
CA ILE A 65 4.24 5.72 -0.56
C ILE A 65 5.24 5.49 -1.69
N ALA A 66 6.49 5.95 -1.55
CA ALA A 66 7.53 5.73 -2.54
C ALA A 66 7.78 4.22 -2.76
N PHE A 67 7.84 3.44 -1.68
CA PHE A 67 7.97 1.98 -1.74
C PHE A 67 6.78 1.33 -2.46
N TYR A 68 5.55 1.68 -2.09
CA TYR A 68 4.33 1.15 -2.70
C TYR A 68 4.26 1.43 -4.22
N TYR A 69 4.56 2.67 -4.63
CA TYR A 69 4.52 3.04 -6.04
C TYR A 69 5.68 2.47 -6.85
N ALA A 70 6.88 2.34 -6.27
CA ALA A 70 7.99 1.65 -6.91
C ALA A 70 7.63 0.19 -7.22
N LEU A 71 7.09 -0.53 -6.23
CA LEU A 71 6.61 -1.90 -6.43
C LEU A 71 5.50 -1.98 -7.48
N THR A 72 4.54 -1.04 -7.43
CA THR A 72 3.42 -1.02 -8.38
C THR A 72 3.90 -0.78 -9.81
N GLY A 73 4.84 0.14 -10.03
CA GLY A 73 5.40 0.39 -11.36
C GLY A 73 6.15 -0.82 -11.92
N VAL A 74 6.93 -1.52 -11.09
CA VAL A 74 7.56 -2.80 -11.49
C VAL A 74 6.50 -3.87 -11.79
N ALA A 75 5.47 -4.00 -10.95
CA ALA A 75 4.40 -4.97 -11.15
C ALA A 75 3.64 -4.73 -12.46
N CYS A 76 3.33 -3.46 -12.79
CA CYS A 76 2.72 -3.08 -14.07
C CYS A 76 3.58 -3.53 -15.26
N ALA A 77 4.89 -3.27 -15.21
CA ALA A 77 5.82 -3.65 -16.28
C ALA A 77 5.89 -5.18 -16.46
N VAL A 78 5.94 -5.93 -15.36
CA VAL A 78 5.97 -7.41 -15.38
C VAL A 78 4.66 -7.99 -15.89
N TYR A 79 3.52 -7.42 -15.47
CA TYR A 79 2.19 -7.89 -15.86
C TYR A 79 1.90 -7.64 -17.34
N TYR A 80 2.17 -6.43 -17.83
CA TYR A 80 1.91 -6.06 -19.23
C TYR A 80 3.06 -6.39 -20.19
N ARG A 81 4.12 -7.10 -19.76
CA ARG A 81 5.32 -7.38 -20.56
C ARG A 81 5.06 -7.90 -21.98
N ARG A 82 3.97 -8.64 -22.19
CA ARG A 82 3.57 -9.19 -23.50
C ARG A 82 2.85 -8.18 -24.40
N HIS A 83 2.15 -7.20 -23.81
CA HIS A 83 1.47 -6.12 -24.53
C HIS A 83 2.40 -4.94 -24.85
N LEU A 84 3.59 -4.90 -24.25
CA LEU A 84 4.59 -3.86 -24.50
C LEU A 84 5.10 -3.87 -25.94
N THR A 85 5.15 -5.04 -26.59
CA THR A 85 5.66 -5.19 -27.97
C THR A 85 4.60 -4.98 -29.04
N GLU A 86 3.34 -4.75 -28.68
CA GLU A 86 2.24 -4.61 -29.64
C GLU A 86 2.18 -3.22 -30.29
N SER A 87 2.67 -2.18 -29.60
CA SER A 87 2.68 -0.81 -30.12
C SER A 87 3.71 0.05 -29.38
N VAL A 88 4.39 0.95 -30.12
CA VAL A 88 5.33 1.94 -29.54
C VAL A 88 4.65 2.81 -28.48
N ARG A 89 3.37 3.14 -28.66
CA ARG A 89 2.59 3.91 -27.68
C ARG A 89 2.39 3.11 -26.39
N ASN A 90 2.09 1.81 -26.49
CA ASN A 90 1.93 0.93 -25.34
C ASN A 90 3.27 0.74 -24.63
N PHE A 91 4.36 0.57 -25.38
CA PHE A 91 5.71 0.50 -24.83
C PHE A 91 6.05 1.73 -23.98
N LEU A 92 5.80 2.94 -24.48
CA LEU A 92 6.13 4.18 -23.77
C LEU A 92 5.23 4.44 -22.55
N LEU A 93 3.90 4.30 -22.70
CA LEU A 93 2.94 4.66 -21.65
C LEU A 93 2.78 3.57 -20.58
N ILE A 94 2.86 2.29 -20.95
CA ILE A 94 2.60 1.14 -20.06
C ILE A 94 3.92 0.52 -19.57
N GLY A 95 4.98 0.61 -20.37
CA GLY A 95 6.30 0.08 -20.02
C GLY A 95 7.22 1.16 -19.47
N LEU A 96 7.72 2.03 -20.34
CA LEU A 96 8.81 2.95 -20.02
C LEU A 96 8.43 3.94 -18.91
N GLY A 97 7.27 4.59 -18.99
CA GLY A 97 6.82 5.55 -17.97
C GLY A 97 6.77 4.95 -16.57
N PRO A 98 6.02 3.84 -16.35
CA PRO A 98 5.96 3.17 -15.05
C PRO A 98 7.32 2.64 -14.56
N VAL A 99 8.17 2.11 -15.44
CA VAL A 99 9.49 1.59 -15.06
C VAL A 99 10.44 2.72 -14.66
N VAL A 100 10.48 3.82 -15.42
CA VAL A 100 11.29 4.99 -15.09
C VAL A 100 10.82 5.60 -13.78
N GLY A 101 9.51 5.78 -13.59
CA GLY A 101 8.93 6.25 -12.34
C GLY A 101 9.28 5.34 -11.16
N ALA A 102 9.16 4.02 -11.33
CA ALA A 102 9.55 3.07 -10.31
C ALA A 102 11.04 3.14 -9.98
N GLY A 103 11.91 3.28 -10.99
CA GLY A 103 13.35 3.44 -10.81
C GLY A 103 13.70 4.71 -10.03
N LEU A 104 13.07 5.84 -10.37
CA LEU A 104 13.27 7.10 -9.65
C LEU A 104 12.80 7.01 -8.18
N LEU A 105 11.63 6.40 -7.94
CA LEU A 105 11.11 6.21 -6.59
C LEU A 105 11.95 5.24 -5.77
N ALA A 106 12.43 4.15 -6.38
CA ALA A 106 13.35 3.21 -5.74
C ALA A 106 14.69 3.89 -5.41
N TRP A 107 15.21 4.72 -6.31
CA TRP A 107 16.41 5.51 -6.06
C TRP A 107 16.22 6.49 -4.89
N LEU A 108 15.11 7.24 -4.88
CA LEU A 108 14.76 8.14 -3.77
C LEU A 108 14.62 7.38 -2.46
N LEU A 109 13.97 6.21 -2.47
CA LEU A 109 13.81 5.35 -1.31
C LEU A 109 15.17 4.94 -0.73
N VAL A 110 16.08 4.44 -1.58
CA VAL A 110 17.44 4.05 -1.16
C VAL A 110 18.19 5.24 -0.59
N ARG A 111 18.10 6.40 -1.24
CA ARG A 111 18.75 7.63 -0.75
C ARG A 111 18.20 8.04 0.62
N SER A 112 16.88 8.01 0.80
CA SER A 112 16.24 8.32 2.08
C SER A 112 16.63 7.33 3.18
N VAL A 113 16.75 6.04 2.87
CA VAL A 113 17.21 5.04 3.84
C VAL A 113 18.65 5.30 4.26
N ILE A 114 19.55 5.60 3.31
CA ILE A 114 20.95 5.92 3.61
C ILE A 114 21.02 7.18 4.49
N ASP A 115 20.32 8.23 4.11
CA ASP A 115 20.29 9.51 4.84
C ASP A 115 19.80 9.32 6.28
N MET A 116 18.74 8.52 6.47
CA MET A 116 18.16 8.23 7.78
C MET A 116 18.89 7.15 8.59
N SER A 117 19.82 6.43 7.97
CA SER A 117 20.63 5.40 8.65
C SER A 117 21.79 6.01 9.44
N ASP A 118 22.17 7.25 9.15
CA ASP A 118 23.16 7.99 9.92
C ASP A 118 22.45 8.88 10.97
N PRO A 119 22.55 8.58 12.27
CA PRO A 119 21.92 9.37 13.31
C PRO A 119 22.43 10.82 13.36
N ALA A 120 23.59 11.14 12.77
CA ALA A 120 24.09 12.51 12.65
C ALA A 120 23.27 13.38 11.67
N ASN A 121 22.55 12.76 10.72
CA ASN A 121 21.68 13.44 9.75
C ASN A 121 20.22 13.54 10.24
N SER A 122 19.89 13.02 11.42
CA SER A 122 18.52 13.06 11.94
C SER A 122 18.13 14.50 12.30
N TYR A 123 17.18 15.05 11.54
CA TYR A 123 16.63 16.41 11.72
C TYR A 123 16.12 16.71 13.14
N SER A 124 15.78 15.68 13.92
CA SER A 124 15.23 15.79 15.28
C SER A 124 16.26 15.60 16.39
N GLY A 125 17.50 15.18 16.08
CA GLY A 125 18.49 14.74 17.07
C GLY A 125 18.09 13.49 17.87
N THR A 126 16.91 12.92 17.60
CA THR A 126 16.41 11.69 18.20
C THR A 126 16.73 10.52 17.28
N SER A 127 17.23 9.43 17.87
CA SER A 127 17.47 8.16 17.18
C SER A 127 16.68 7.06 17.88
N TRP A 128 16.05 6.21 17.09
CA TRP A 128 15.39 5.01 17.54
C TRP A 128 16.23 3.84 17.04
N PHE A 129 16.84 3.08 17.96
CA PHE A 129 17.73 1.96 17.62
C PHE A 129 18.92 2.35 16.71
N GLY A 130 19.42 3.58 16.82
CA GLY A 130 20.51 4.09 15.98
C GLY A 130 20.07 4.54 14.57
N LEU A 131 18.77 4.52 14.27
CA LEU A 131 18.18 4.97 13.01
C LEU A 131 17.26 6.17 13.23
N GLY A 132 17.02 6.95 12.19
CA GLY A 132 15.99 7.99 12.21
C GLY A 132 14.61 7.40 12.53
N PRO A 133 13.80 8.03 13.41
CA PRO A 133 12.44 7.57 13.73
C PRO A 133 11.56 7.24 12.51
N PRO A 134 11.56 8.02 11.42
CA PRO A 134 10.73 7.72 10.25
C PRO A 134 11.10 6.41 9.56
N LEU A 135 12.40 6.07 9.52
CA LEU A 135 12.88 4.83 8.92
C LEU A 135 12.44 3.62 9.74
N VAL A 136 12.54 3.70 11.07
CA VAL A 136 12.06 2.64 11.96
C VAL A 136 10.56 2.41 11.79
N ILE A 137 9.77 3.49 11.76
CA ILE A 137 8.32 3.42 11.49
C ILE A 137 8.05 2.72 10.15
N GLY A 138 8.73 3.14 9.08
CA GLY A 138 8.55 2.55 7.75
C GLY A 138 8.88 1.06 7.71
N ILE A 139 9.98 0.65 8.35
CA ILE A 139 10.40 -0.75 8.46
C ILE A 139 9.36 -1.57 9.25
N VAL A 140 8.95 -1.10 10.42
CA VAL A 140 7.98 -1.81 11.27
C VAL A 140 6.65 -2.00 10.55
N ILE A 141 6.10 -0.94 9.93
CA ILE A 141 4.83 -1.03 9.18
C ILE A 141 4.96 -2.00 8.00
N SER A 142 6.06 -1.94 7.25
CA SER A 142 6.30 -2.82 6.11
C SER A 142 6.42 -4.28 6.55
N LEU A 143 7.17 -4.56 7.62
CA LEU A 143 7.32 -5.91 8.19
C LEU A 143 5.99 -6.45 8.70
N VAL A 144 5.20 -5.65 9.43
CA VAL A 144 3.86 -6.05 9.88
C VAL A 144 2.98 -6.40 8.68
N GLY A 145 3.01 -5.61 7.61
CA GLY A 145 2.28 -5.90 6.37
C GLY A 145 2.70 -7.23 5.74
N VAL A 146 4.00 -7.49 5.62
CA VAL A 146 4.54 -8.74 5.07
C VAL A 146 4.19 -9.95 5.95
N VAL A 147 4.31 -9.81 7.27
CA VAL A 147 3.93 -10.88 8.22
C VAL A 147 2.45 -11.20 8.10
N LEU A 148 1.58 -10.19 8.09
CA LEU A 148 0.14 -10.38 7.90
C LEU A 148 -0.16 -11.05 6.56
N MET A 149 0.52 -10.64 5.48
CA MET A 149 0.40 -11.27 4.17
C MET A 149 0.80 -12.75 4.19
N VAL A 150 1.92 -13.10 4.80
CA VAL A 150 2.42 -14.48 4.89
C VAL A 150 1.49 -15.33 5.77
N VAL A 151 1.13 -14.83 6.95
CA VAL A 151 0.21 -15.52 7.86
C VAL A 151 -1.14 -15.76 7.18
N TRP A 152 -1.67 -14.78 6.46
CA TRP A 152 -2.93 -14.95 5.73
C TRP A 152 -2.78 -15.93 4.58
N ARG A 153 -1.71 -15.85 3.79
CA ARG A 153 -1.43 -16.81 2.71
C ARG A 153 -1.33 -18.26 3.21
N LEU A 154 -0.82 -18.48 4.43
CA LEU A 154 -0.75 -19.81 5.04
C LEU A 154 -2.11 -20.30 5.57
N ARG A 155 -3.02 -19.39 5.93
CA ARG A 155 -4.37 -19.74 6.42
C ARG A 155 -5.37 -19.93 5.29
N ASP A 156 -5.36 -19.01 4.33
CA ASP A 156 -6.27 -18.99 3.20
C ASP A 156 -5.51 -18.51 1.95
N ALA A 157 -5.24 -19.46 1.06
CA ALA A 157 -4.49 -19.22 -0.17
C ALA A 157 -5.40 -18.92 -1.37
N VAL A 158 -6.73 -18.81 -1.20
CA VAL A 158 -7.65 -18.69 -2.34
C VAL A 158 -7.31 -17.48 -3.22
N PHE A 159 -7.05 -16.32 -2.61
CA PHE A 159 -6.62 -15.13 -3.34
C PHE A 159 -5.35 -15.36 -4.19
N TRP A 160 -4.40 -16.16 -3.70
CA TRP A 160 -3.13 -16.44 -4.40
C TRP A 160 -3.27 -17.51 -5.49
N GLN A 161 -4.37 -18.25 -5.52
CA GLN A 161 -4.68 -19.21 -6.58
C GLN A 161 -5.41 -18.54 -7.75
N GLU A 162 -6.00 -17.36 -7.54
CA GLU A 162 -6.67 -16.61 -8.60
C GLU A 162 -5.68 -16.21 -9.71
N ARG A 163 -6.12 -16.35 -10.96
CA ARG A 163 -5.37 -15.81 -12.09
C ARG A 163 -5.49 -14.28 -12.08
N PRO A 164 -4.39 -13.55 -12.28
CA PRO A 164 -4.45 -12.11 -12.51
C PRO A 164 -5.45 -11.79 -13.62
N SER A 165 -6.52 -11.08 -13.27
CA SER A 165 -7.59 -10.68 -14.18
C SER A 165 -7.75 -9.17 -14.14
N VAL A 166 -7.96 -8.58 -15.31
CA VAL A 166 -8.41 -7.19 -15.46
C VAL A 166 -9.94 -7.15 -15.38
N ALA A 167 -10.51 -5.97 -15.18
CA ALA A 167 -11.96 -5.80 -15.30
C ALA A 167 -12.40 -6.27 -16.68
N ASP A 168 -13.48 -7.06 -16.72
CA ASP A 168 -14.04 -7.58 -17.97
C ASP A 168 -14.44 -6.39 -18.87
N PRO A 169 -13.92 -6.29 -20.11
CA PRO A 169 -14.27 -5.22 -21.04
C PRO A 169 -15.78 -5.10 -21.26
N GLU A 170 -16.53 -6.21 -21.16
CA GLU A 170 -17.98 -6.21 -21.34
C GLU A 170 -18.71 -5.43 -20.24
N LEU A 171 -18.16 -5.37 -19.02
CA LEU A 171 -18.74 -4.59 -17.91
C LEU A 171 -18.61 -3.08 -18.10
N VAL A 172 -17.70 -2.62 -18.97
CA VAL A 172 -17.54 -1.20 -19.33
C VAL A 172 -18.59 -0.78 -20.38
N HIS A 173 -19.03 -1.72 -21.21
CA HIS A 173 -20.01 -1.48 -22.28
C HIS A 173 -21.44 -1.87 -21.92
N ALA A 174 -21.67 -2.51 -20.77
CA ALA A 174 -23.00 -2.87 -20.32
C ALA A 174 -23.89 -1.62 -20.16
N PRO A 175 -25.03 -1.52 -20.89
CA PRO A 175 -25.96 -0.41 -20.69
C PRO A 175 -26.46 -0.45 -19.25
N ALA A 176 -26.42 0.70 -18.57
CA ALA A 176 -26.88 0.86 -17.21
C ALA A 176 -28.26 0.19 -17.05
N ARG A 177 -28.30 -0.90 -16.27
CA ARG A 177 -29.51 -1.66 -16.01
C ARG A 177 -30.50 -0.71 -15.33
N LYS A 178 -31.51 -0.25 -16.06
CA LYS A 178 -32.66 0.47 -15.48
C LYS A 178 -33.41 -0.53 -14.62
N GLU A 179 -33.18 -0.47 -13.31
CA GLU A 179 -34.03 -1.12 -12.33
C GLU A 179 -35.42 -0.47 -12.42
N ARG A 180 -36.43 -1.29 -12.72
CA ARG A 180 -37.86 -0.95 -12.62
C ARG A 180 -38.37 -1.43 -11.27
#